data_AF-A0A7M4E880-F1
#
_entry.id   AF-A0A7M4E880-F1
#
_cell.length_a   1.000
_cell.length_b   1.000
_cell.length_c   1.000
_cell.angle_alpha   90.00
_cell.angle_beta   90.00
_cell.angle_gamma   90.00
#
_symmetry.space_group_name_H-M   'P 1'
#
loop_
_entity.id
_entity.type
_entity.pdbx_description
1 polymer ?
#
loop_
_entity_poly.entity_id
_entity_poly.type
_entity_poly.pdbx_seq_one_letter_code
_entity_poly.pdbx_strand_id
1 'polypeptide(L)'
;MHDLPYTTSVGPEITAAMTIISAAVKQTCPQLPLGIQILCSANQQAVAVALAAGLDFIRAEGFVFSHVADEGIINACAGDLLRYRKQIGAEHIQIFADIKKKHSAHALTADVSVSETAKAAELFLADGIVLTGTATGMPADPEELKEVEQAVKIPVLIGSGVTLENVRNYLDANALIIVWSPDFRFHGTGQ
;
A
#
# COMPACT_ATOMS: atom_id res chain seq x y z
N MET A 1 15.79 2.11 -4.68
CA MET A 1 16.18 0.96 -3.82
C MET A 1 17.69 1.04 -3.59
N HIS A 2 18.17 2.12 -2.96
CA HIS A 2 19.61 2.36 -2.78
C HIS A 2 20.00 2.72 -1.33
N ASP A 3 19.02 2.95 -0.44
CA ASP A 3 19.25 3.23 0.99
C ASP A 3 19.21 1.95 1.82
N LEU A 4 20.04 0.98 1.44
CA LEU A 4 20.24 -0.24 2.23
C LEU A 4 21.31 0.03 3.31
N PRO A 5 21.12 -0.43 4.57
CA PRO A 5 19.97 -1.19 5.08
C PRO A 5 18.78 -0.31 5.47
N TYR A 6 17.57 -0.89 5.40
CA TYR A 6 16.34 -0.21 5.79
C TYR A 6 16.19 -0.06 7.31
N THR A 7 15.41 0.94 7.73
CA THR A 7 15.11 1.23 9.14
C THR A 7 13.65 1.65 9.30
N THR A 8 13.04 1.24 10.41
CA THR A 8 11.69 1.68 10.81
C THR A 8 11.67 3.10 11.39
N SER A 9 12.84 3.66 11.71
CA SER A 9 12.97 5.02 12.22
C SER A 9 13.14 6.01 11.08
N VAL A 10 12.05 6.62 10.64
CA VAL A 10 12.05 7.61 9.56
C VAL A 10 12.36 9.01 10.12
N GLY A 11 13.45 9.61 9.62
CA GLY A 11 13.83 10.97 9.97
C GLY A 11 12.96 12.04 9.30
N PRO A 12 12.97 13.28 9.83
CA PRO A 12 12.16 14.38 9.30
C PRO A 12 12.49 14.73 7.85
N GLU A 13 13.72 14.45 7.39
CA GLU A 13 14.17 14.67 6.02
C GLU A 13 13.35 13.89 4.99
N ILE A 14 12.89 12.68 5.32
CA ILE A 14 12.05 11.87 4.43
C ILE A 14 10.68 12.53 4.27
N THR A 15 10.02 12.91 5.37
CA THR A 15 8.73 13.60 5.34
C THR A 15 8.85 14.92 4.56
N ALA A 16 9.91 15.70 4.79
CA ALA A 16 10.14 16.96 4.11
C ALA A 16 10.35 16.78 2.59
N ALA A 17 11.26 15.87 2.20
CA ALA A 17 11.56 15.61 0.79
C ALA A 17 10.33 15.04 0.05
N MET A 18 9.64 14.07 0.65
CA MET A 18 8.45 13.47 0.07
C MET A 18 7.30 14.47 -0.07
N THR A 19 7.18 15.46 0.84
CA THR A 19 6.20 16.54 0.71
C THR A 19 6.44 17.38 -0.53
N ILE A 20 7.69 17.84 -0.74
CA ILE A 20 8.05 18.69 -1.89
C ILE A 20 7.81 17.93 -3.20
N ILE A 21 8.28 16.68 -3.28
CA ILE A 21 8.11 15.85 -4.47
C ILE A 21 6.63 15.61 -4.76
N SER A 22 5.86 15.21 -3.75
CA SER A 22 4.43 14.90 -3.90
C SER A 22 3.63 16.12 -4.34
N ALA A 23 3.92 17.30 -3.78
CA ALA A 23 3.26 18.55 -4.16
C ALA A 23 3.56 18.91 -5.62
N ALA A 24 4.81 18.76 -6.07
CA ALA A 24 5.19 19.01 -7.46
C ALA A 24 4.48 18.06 -8.43
N VAL A 25 4.35 16.77 -8.07
CA VAL A 25 3.59 15.79 -8.88
C VAL A 25 2.10 16.13 -8.91
N LYS A 26 1.49 16.49 -7.77
CA LYS A 26 0.07 16.89 -7.72
C LYS A 26 -0.19 18.15 -8.55
N GLN A 27 0.71 19.13 -8.52
CA GLN A 27 0.60 20.32 -9.35
C GLN A 27 0.69 20.01 -10.85
N THR A 28 1.51 19.04 -11.23
CA THR A 28 1.66 18.62 -12.64
C THR A 28 0.44 17.85 -13.14
N CYS A 29 -0.19 17.06 -12.27
CA CYS A 29 -1.31 16.17 -12.60
C CYS A 29 -2.51 16.38 -11.66
N PRO A 30 -3.15 17.57 -11.63
CA PRO A 30 -4.12 17.93 -10.59
C PRO A 30 -5.42 17.12 -10.66
N GLN A 31 -5.76 16.60 -11.85
CA GLN A 31 -6.99 15.83 -12.09
C GLN A 31 -6.85 14.34 -11.79
N LEU A 32 -5.62 13.84 -11.61
CA LEU A 32 -5.40 12.44 -11.29
C LEU A 32 -5.49 12.24 -9.78
N PRO A 33 -6.17 11.16 -9.32
CA PRO A 33 -6.03 10.70 -7.95
C PRO A 33 -4.57 10.30 -7.71
N LEU A 34 -3.95 10.88 -6.71
CA LEU A 34 -2.57 10.60 -6.34
C LEU A 34 -2.52 10.09 -4.91
N GLY A 35 -1.61 9.16 -4.66
CA GLY A 35 -1.33 8.69 -3.32
C GLY A 35 0.15 8.48 -3.09
N ILE A 36 0.48 8.21 -1.83
CA ILE A 36 1.86 8.03 -1.39
C ILE A 36 2.00 6.78 -0.53
N GLN A 37 3.16 6.14 -0.65
CA GLN A 37 3.65 5.13 0.28
C GLN A 37 5.04 5.58 0.75
N ILE A 38 5.26 5.57 2.07
CA ILE A 38 6.58 5.72 2.65
C ILE A 38 6.91 4.39 3.32
N LEU A 39 8.00 3.77 2.88
CA LEU A 39 8.35 2.39 3.25
C LEU A 39 8.65 2.24 4.74
N CYS A 40 8.74 0.98 5.18
CA CYS A 40 9.01 0.59 6.57
C CYS A 40 7.89 1.03 7.53
N SER A 41 6.65 0.98 7.05
CA SER A 41 5.43 1.30 7.81
C SER A 41 5.37 2.73 8.39
N ALA A 42 5.98 3.69 7.68
CA ALA A 42 5.94 5.11 8.00
C ALA A 42 4.60 5.76 7.61
N ASN A 43 3.50 5.13 8.05
CA ASN A 43 2.15 5.45 7.62
C ASN A 43 1.69 6.82 8.15
N GLN A 44 2.09 7.21 9.37
CA GLN A 44 1.76 8.54 9.90
C GLN A 44 2.43 9.64 9.07
N GLN A 45 3.71 9.45 8.72
CA GLN A 45 4.45 10.35 7.84
C GLN A 45 3.77 10.41 6.47
N ALA A 46 3.33 9.28 5.92
CA ALA A 46 2.60 9.24 4.65
C ALA A 46 1.30 10.05 4.71
N VAL A 47 0.51 9.94 5.79
CA VAL A 47 -0.73 10.74 5.96
C VAL A 47 -0.40 12.24 6.06
N ALA A 48 0.64 12.62 6.79
CA ALA A 48 1.06 14.01 6.92
C ALA A 48 1.51 14.60 5.57
N VAL A 49 2.30 13.84 4.80
CA VAL A 49 2.72 14.22 3.45
C VAL A 49 1.52 14.34 2.53
N ALA A 50 0.61 13.36 2.55
CA ALA A 50 -0.58 13.37 1.72
C ALA A 50 -1.44 14.62 1.98
N LEU A 51 -1.63 14.99 3.25
CA LEU A 51 -2.36 16.20 3.62
C LEU A 51 -1.67 17.47 3.11
N ALA A 52 -0.36 17.59 3.36
CA ALA A 52 0.39 18.79 3.00
C ALA A 52 0.54 18.99 1.49
N ALA A 53 0.61 17.90 0.73
CA ALA A 53 0.75 17.91 -0.73
C ALA A 53 -0.59 17.87 -1.49
N GLY A 54 -1.73 17.74 -0.80
CA GLY A 54 -3.05 17.62 -1.43
C GLY A 54 -3.25 16.31 -2.19
N LEU A 55 -2.75 15.20 -1.65
CA LEU A 55 -2.97 13.86 -2.19
C LEU A 55 -4.28 13.27 -1.67
N ASP A 56 -4.73 12.22 -2.34
CA ASP A 56 -6.06 11.64 -2.17
C ASP A 56 -6.06 10.38 -1.29
N PHE A 57 -4.92 9.67 -1.21
CA PHE A 57 -4.80 8.44 -0.44
C PHE A 57 -3.36 8.10 0.00
N ILE A 58 -3.24 7.17 0.93
CA ILE A 58 -1.99 6.48 1.25
C ILE A 58 -2.14 4.97 1.04
N ARG A 59 -1.01 4.31 0.78
CA ARG A 59 -0.90 2.86 0.91
C ARG A 59 -0.17 2.54 2.21
N ALA A 60 -0.83 1.83 3.11
CA ALA A 60 -0.36 1.56 4.47
C ALA A 60 0.17 0.14 4.61
N GLU A 61 1.39 0.02 5.13
CA GLU A 61 2.01 -1.26 5.48
C GLU A 61 1.77 -1.58 6.95
N GLY A 62 1.51 -2.85 7.29
CA GLY A 62 1.31 -3.23 8.70
C GLY A 62 0.11 -2.52 9.34
N PHE A 63 -0.97 -2.34 8.58
CA PHE A 63 -2.19 -1.70 9.11
C PHE A 63 -2.84 -2.56 10.19
N VAL A 64 -3.00 -3.86 9.93
CA VAL A 64 -3.47 -4.88 10.86
C VAL A 64 -2.47 -6.03 10.97
N PHE A 65 -2.43 -6.64 12.16
CA PHE A 65 -1.52 -7.72 12.56
C PHE A 65 -0.02 -7.38 12.45
N SER A 66 0.76 -7.87 13.43
CA SER A 66 2.21 -7.73 13.38
C SER A 66 2.83 -8.80 12.49
N HIS A 67 3.91 -8.47 11.81
CA HIS A 67 4.70 -9.40 10.98
C HIS A 67 6.18 -9.05 11.07
N VAL A 68 7.05 -9.97 10.62
CA VAL A 68 8.50 -9.77 10.62
C VAL A 68 8.94 -9.42 9.20
N ALA A 69 9.38 -8.19 8.98
CA ALA A 69 9.98 -7.73 7.74
C ALA A 69 11.52 -7.76 7.83
N ASP A 70 12.21 -7.38 6.74
CA ASP A 70 13.67 -7.33 6.67
C ASP A 70 14.27 -6.40 7.75
N GLU A 71 13.55 -5.31 8.06
CA GLU A 71 13.90 -4.32 9.09
C GLU A 71 13.48 -4.70 10.52
N GLY A 72 12.84 -5.86 10.71
CA GLY A 72 12.40 -6.37 12.02
C GLY A 72 10.89 -6.48 12.18
N ILE A 73 10.40 -6.49 13.43
CA ILE A 73 8.97 -6.60 13.71
C ILE A 73 8.27 -5.29 13.35
N ILE A 74 7.31 -5.38 12.44
CA ILE A 74 6.35 -4.32 12.13
C ILE A 74 5.10 -4.57 12.96
N ASN A 75 4.72 -3.60 13.79
CA ASN A 75 3.50 -3.69 14.60
C ASN A 75 2.31 -3.08 13.88
N ALA A 76 1.13 -3.68 14.09
CA ALA A 76 -0.13 -3.16 13.60
C ALA A 76 -0.36 -1.71 14.07
N CYS A 77 -0.74 -0.80 13.18
CA CYS A 77 -0.85 0.63 13.50
C CYS A 77 -2.22 1.27 13.27
N ALA A 78 -3.23 0.52 12.81
CA ALA A 78 -4.54 1.07 12.42
C ALA A 78 -5.15 2.03 13.45
N GLY A 79 -5.17 1.67 14.74
CA GLY A 79 -5.73 2.50 15.80
C GLY A 79 -5.03 3.86 15.93
N ASP A 80 -3.70 3.86 16.01
CA ASP A 80 -2.91 5.09 16.16
C ASP A 80 -2.91 5.92 14.88
N LEU A 81 -2.86 5.26 13.73
CA LEU A 81 -2.91 5.90 12.42
C LEU A 81 -4.23 6.66 12.22
N LEU A 82 -5.37 6.04 12.52
CA LEU A 82 -6.68 6.69 12.35
C LEU A 82 -6.90 7.85 13.33
N ARG A 83 -6.42 7.73 14.57
CA ARG A 83 -6.41 8.84 15.54
C ARG A 83 -5.56 10.00 15.05
N TYR A 84 -4.36 9.71 14.54
CA TYR A 84 -3.48 10.71 13.97
C TYR A 84 -4.09 11.39 12.74
N ARG A 85 -4.65 10.60 11.79
CA ARG A 85 -5.38 11.11 10.61
C ARG A 85 -6.47 12.10 11.01
N LYS A 86 -7.26 11.77 12.03
CA LYS A 86 -8.28 12.67 12.58
C LYS A 86 -7.69 13.91 13.24
N GLN A 87 -6.65 13.73 14.07
CA GLN A 87 -6.00 14.82 14.80
C GLN A 87 -5.51 15.94 13.89
N ILE A 88 -5.01 15.60 12.69
CA ILE A 88 -4.49 16.59 11.73
C ILE A 88 -5.52 17.03 10.68
N GLY A 89 -6.80 16.60 10.79
CA GLY A 89 -7.86 16.96 9.83
C GLY A 89 -7.76 16.25 8.47
N ALA A 90 -7.07 15.11 8.41
CA ALA A 90 -6.84 14.34 7.18
C ALA A 90 -7.86 13.22 6.94
N GLU A 91 -9.07 13.30 7.52
CA GLU A 91 -10.09 12.22 7.40
C GLU A 91 -10.54 11.95 5.96
N HIS A 92 -10.33 12.89 5.05
CA HIS A 92 -10.60 12.74 3.61
C HIS A 92 -9.54 11.92 2.87
N ILE A 93 -8.39 11.65 3.48
CA ILE A 93 -7.30 10.86 2.88
C ILE A 93 -7.59 9.37 3.10
N GLN A 94 -7.81 8.65 2.00
CA GLN A 94 -8.12 7.23 2.03
C GLN A 94 -6.90 6.39 2.42
N ILE A 95 -7.12 5.27 3.11
CA ILE A 95 -6.08 4.32 3.52
C ILE A 95 -6.32 2.98 2.83
N PHE A 96 -5.46 2.65 1.87
CA PHE A 96 -5.40 1.33 1.25
C PHE A 96 -4.40 0.46 2.00
N ALA A 97 -4.88 -0.58 2.69
CA ALA A 97 -4.07 -1.40 3.57
C ALA A 97 -3.47 -2.61 2.84
N ASP A 98 -2.15 -2.77 2.89
CA ASP A 98 -1.49 -4.00 2.48
C ASP A 98 -1.84 -5.14 3.45
N ILE A 99 -2.27 -6.28 2.90
CA ILE A 99 -2.46 -7.52 3.65
C ILE A 99 -1.46 -8.58 3.21
N LYS A 100 -0.99 -9.40 4.16
CA LYS A 100 0.04 -10.43 3.95
C LYS A 100 1.19 -9.95 3.05
N LYS A 101 1.73 -8.78 3.42
CA LYS A 101 2.77 -8.05 2.69
C LYS A 101 3.91 -8.99 2.22
N LYS A 102 4.36 -8.78 0.98
CA LYS A 102 5.59 -9.35 0.42
C LYS A 102 6.84 -8.99 1.24
N HIS A 103 7.87 -9.84 1.20
CA HIS A 103 9.12 -9.66 1.98
C HIS A 103 8.87 -9.57 3.49
N SER A 104 7.89 -10.33 3.97
CA SER A 104 7.59 -10.42 5.38
C SER A 104 7.19 -11.85 5.74
N ALA A 105 7.69 -12.32 6.88
CA ALA A 105 7.28 -13.56 7.49
C ALA A 105 6.04 -13.32 8.36
N HIS A 106 4.99 -14.09 8.08
CA HIS A 106 3.72 -14.06 8.80
C HIS A 106 3.60 -15.24 9.78
N ALA A 107 4.72 -15.71 10.33
CA ALA A 107 4.74 -16.88 11.21
C ALA A 107 3.98 -16.65 12.54
N LEU A 108 3.97 -15.40 13.04
CA LEU A 108 3.22 -15.02 14.24
C LEU A 108 1.70 -15.08 14.04
N THR A 109 1.26 -15.04 12.79
CA THR A 109 -0.14 -14.96 12.35
C THR A 109 -0.44 -16.08 11.36
N ALA A 110 0.30 -17.18 11.43
CA ALA A 110 0.19 -18.29 10.49
C ALA A 110 -1.17 -19.01 10.58
N ASP A 111 -1.86 -18.87 11.71
CA ASP A 111 -3.22 -19.32 11.96
C ASP A 111 -4.29 -18.40 11.38
N VAL A 112 -3.91 -17.19 10.91
CA VAL A 112 -4.82 -16.21 10.32
C VAL A 112 -4.78 -16.31 8.79
N SER A 113 -5.93 -16.62 8.19
CA SER A 113 -6.07 -16.68 6.73
C SER A 113 -5.98 -15.29 6.07
N VAL A 114 -5.81 -15.25 4.75
CA VAL A 114 -5.82 -13.97 4.00
C VAL A 114 -7.17 -13.27 4.09
N SER A 115 -8.26 -14.05 4.05
CA SER A 115 -9.63 -13.54 4.17
C SER A 115 -9.94 -12.99 5.56
N GLU A 116 -9.46 -13.65 6.63
CA GLU A 116 -9.56 -13.11 8.00
C GLU A 116 -8.72 -11.84 8.18
N THR A 117 -7.55 -11.79 7.56
CA THR A 117 -6.71 -10.58 7.54
C THR A 117 -7.44 -9.42 6.87
N ALA A 118 -8.10 -9.67 5.73
CA ALA A 118 -8.90 -8.68 5.02
C ALA A 118 -10.11 -8.20 5.85
N LYS A 119 -10.87 -9.12 6.47
CA LYS A 119 -11.98 -8.79 7.38
C LYS A 119 -11.52 -7.94 8.55
N ALA A 120 -10.36 -8.23 9.12
CA ALA A 120 -9.80 -7.42 10.19
C ALA A 120 -9.44 -6.01 9.71
N ALA A 121 -8.83 -5.87 8.52
CA ALA A 121 -8.54 -4.55 7.95
C ALA A 121 -9.82 -3.73 7.69
N GLU A 122 -10.87 -4.35 7.15
CA GLU A 122 -12.18 -3.70 6.97
C GLU A 122 -12.81 -3.31 8.33
N LEU A 123 -12.78 -4.21 9.31
CA LEU A 123 -13.27 -3.94 10.67
C LEU A 123 -12.52 -2.76 11.33
N PHE A 124 -11.22 -2.64 11.04
CA PHE A 124 -10.37 -1.55 11.49
C PHE A 124 -10.40 -0.31 10.57
N LEU A 125 -11.42 -0.21 9.71
CA LEU A 125 -11.76 0.96 8.91
C LEU A 125 -10.70 1.32 7.85
N ALA A 126 -10.09 0.31 7.22
CA ALA A 126 -9.40 0.51 5.95
C ALA A 126 -10.40 0.94 4.86
N ASP A 127 -9.98 1.84 3.98
CA ASP A 127 -10.81 2.31 2.85
C ASP A 127 -10.70 1.36 1.64
N GLY A 128 -9.66 0.51 1.60
CA GLY A 128 -9.50 -0.57 0.63
C GLY A 128 -8.38 -1.52 1.02
N ILE A 129 -8.33 -2.68 0.35
CA ILE A 129 -7.35 -3.74 0.57
C ILE A 129 -6.39 -3.81 -0.61
N VAL A 130 -5.11 -3.98 -0.33
CA VAL A 130 -4.09 -4.28 -1.33
C VAL A 130 -3.55 -5.69 -1.07
N LEU A 131 -3.86 -6.61 -1.98
CA LEU A 131 -3.39 -7.98 -1.96
C LEU A 131 -2.11 -8.09 -2.80
N THR A 132 -0.99 -8.48 -2.18
CA THR A 132 0.29 -8.68 -2.88
C THR A 132 0.66 -10.15 -2.96
N GLY A 133 1.44 -10.55 -3.97
CA GLY A 133 2.14 -11.84 -3.93
C GLY A 133 3.17 -11.93 -2.80
N THR A 134 3.73 -13.11 -2.55
CA THR A 134 4.59 -13.38 -1.38
C THR A 134 6.00 -12.77 -1.48
N ALA A 135 6.49 -12.52 -2.69
CA ALA A 135 7.81 -11.93 -2.95
C ALA A 135 7.82 -11.13 -4.26
N THR A 136 8.86 -10.31 -4.49
CA THR A 136 9.03 -9.60 -5.77
C THR A 136 9.12 -10.60 -6.93
N GLY A 137 8.31 -10.39 -7.97
CA GLY A 137 8.26 -11.28 -9.14
C GLY A 137 7.35 -12.50 -8.95
N MET A 138 6.80 -12.71 -7.76
CA MET A 138 5.76 -13.70 -7.52
C MET A 138 4.38 -13.04 -7.60
N PRO A 139 3.53 -13.44 -8.55
CA PRO A 139 2.16 -12.92 -8.64
C PRO A 139 1.33 -13.22 -7.38
N ALA A 140 0.32 -12.40 -7.12
CA ALA A 140 -0.72 -12.73 -6.12
C ALA A 140 -1.49 -13.98 -6.57
N ASP A 141 -1.91 -14.82 -5.65
CA ASP A 141 -2.72 -16.00 -5.99
C ASP A 141 -4.13 -15.53 -6.41
N PRO A 142 -4.60 -15.83 -7.64
CA PRO A 142 -5.96 -15.49 -8.07
C PRO A 142 -7.06 -16.11 -7.19
N GLU A 143 -6.80 -17.23 -6.51
CA GLU A 143 -7.77 -17.79 -5.58
C GLU A 143 -7.84 -16.96 -4.28
N GLU A 144 -6.71 -16.46 -3.78
CA GLU A 144 -6.70 -15.51 -2.65
C GLU A 144 -7.46 -14.22 -2.98
N LEU A 145 -7.40 -13.73 -4.23
CA LEU A 145 -8.21 -12.58 -4.67
C LEU A 145 -9.70 -12.87 -4.48
N LYS A 146 -10.20 -14.00 -4.99
CA LYS A 146 -11.62 -14.38 -4.85
C LYS A 146 -12.03 -14.54 -3.39
N GLU A 147 -11.17 -15.15 -2.58
CA GLU A 147 -11.42 -15.31 -1.14
C GLU A 147 -11.55 -13.95 -0.43
N VAL A 148 -10.68 -12.99 -0.77
CA VAL A 148 -10.69 -11.64 -0.19
C VAL A 148 -11.91 -10.85 -0.66
N GLU A 149 -12.24 -10.88 -1.95
CA GLU A 149 -13.43 -10.20 -2.50
C GLU A 149 -14.74 -10.71 -1.91
N GLN A 150 -14.83 -12.01 -1.59
CA GLN A 150 -15.99 -12.57 -0.89
C GLN A 150 -16.02 -12.21 0.59
N ALA A 151 -14.87 -11.89 1.17
CA ALA A 151 -14.70 -11.66 2.60
C ALA A 151 -15.03 -10.22 3.04
N VAL A 152 -14.83 -9.23 2.16
CA VAL A 152 -14.99 -7.79 2.47
C VAL A 152 -15.92 -7.08 1.48
N LYS A 153 -16.41 -5.89 1.84
CA LYS A 153 -17.23 -5.04 0.95
C LYS A 153 -16.48 -3.83 0.40
N ILE A 154 -15.31 -3.53 0.96
CA ILE A 154 -14.42 -2.46 0.50
C ILE A 154 -13.63 -2.90 -0.75
N PRO A 155 -13.16 -1.95 -1.59
CA PRO A 155 -12.40 -2.27 -2.79
C PRO A 155 -11.16 -3.12 -2.53
N VAL A 156 -10.90 -4.09 -3.40
CA VAL A 156 -9.73 -4.98 -3.39
C VAL A 156 -8.86 -4.68 -4.61
N LEU A 157 -7.60 -4.36 -4.35
CA LEU A 157 -6.60 -4.02 -5.34
C LEU A 157 -5.52 -5.10 -5.38
N ILE A 158 -5.01 -5.41 -6.56
CA ILE A 158 -3.83 -6.28 -6.70
C ILE A 158 -2.57 -5.43 -6.68
N GLY A 159 -1.71 -5.70 -5.69
CA GLY A 159 -0.38 -5.15 -5.58
C GLY A 159 0.60 -5.75 -6.61
N SER A 160 1.78 -5.12 -6.72
CA SER A 160 2.86 -5.47 -7.66
C SER A 160 3.00 -6.95 -8.02
N GLY A 161 3.28 -7.25 -9.30
CA GLY A 161 3.44 -8.64 -9.80
C GLY A 161 2.55 -8.94 -11.02
N VAL A 162 1.68 -8.00 -11.39
CA VAL A 162 0.87 -8.05 -12.62
C VAL A 162 1.76 -7.77 -13.83
N THR A 163 1.68 -8.65 -14.82
CA THR A 163 2.32 -8.57 -16.15
C THR A 163 1.24 -8.64 -17.24
N LEU A 164 1.60 -8.33 -18.49
CA LEU A 164 0.65 -8.47 -19.61
C LEU A 164 0.16 -9.92 -19.81
N GLU A 165 0.97 -10.90 -19.40
CA GLU A 165 0.64 -12.32 -19.53
C GLU A 165 -0.37 -12.78 -18.47
N ASN A 166 -0.28 -12.25 -17.25
CA ASN A 166 -1.10 -12.69 -16.11
C ASN A 166 -2.26 -11.75 -15.75
N VAL A 167 -2.35 -10.55 -16.34
CA VAL A 167 -3.38 -9.54 -16.03
C VAL A 167 -4.81 -10.08 -16.13
N ARG A 168 -5.04 -11.04 -17.03
CA ARG A 168 -6.34 -11.70 -17.21
C ARG A 168 -6.83 -12.43 -15.97
N ASN A 169 -5.92 -12.83 -15.08
CA ASN A 169 -6.25 -13.52 -13.84
C ASN A 169 -6.74 -12.57 -12.74
N TYR A 170 -6.66 -11.25 -12.96
CA TYR A 170 -6.97 -10.22 -11.98
C TYR A 170 -8.02 -9.22 -12.47
N LEU A 171 -8.82 -9.58 -13.49
CA LEU A 171 -9.81 -8.67 -14.08
C LEU A 171 -10.96 -8.34 -13.13
N ASP A 172 -11.20 -9.17 -12.12
CA ASP A 172 -12.24 -8.96 -11.12
C ASP A 172 -11.83 -7.90 -10.08
N ALA A 173 -10.52 -7.69 -9.88
CA ALA A 173 -10.00 -6.70 -8.94
C ALA A 173 -10.41 -5.27 -9.32
N ASN A 174 -10.63 -4.42 -8.31
CA ASN A 174 -11.07 -3.05 -8.54
C ASN A 174 -9.98 -2.15 -9.14
N ALA A 175 -8.71 -2.43 -8.85
CA ALA A 175 -7.57 -1.78 -9.49
C ALA A 175 -6.29 -2.63 -9.39
N LEU A 176 -5.30 -2.29 -10.22
CA LEU A 176 -3.99 -2.94 -10.27
C LEU A 176 -2.88 -1.93 -9.96
N ILE A 177 -1.96 -2.28 -9.07
CA ILE A 177 -0.75 -1.51 -8.80
C ILE A 177 0.39 -2.09 -9.64
N ILE A 178 0.66 -1.44 -10.77
CA ILE A 178 1.71 -1.83 -11.69
C ILE A 178 3.02 -1.17 -11.28
N VAL A 179 4.01 -1.97 -10.90
CA VAL A 179 5.38 -1.50 -10.69
C VAL A 179 6.09 -1.49 -12.03
N TRP A 180 7.07 -0.59 -12.18
CA TRP A 180 7.92 -0.52 -13.37
C TRP A 180 8.33 -1.90 -13.87
N SER A 181 7.89 -2.23 -15.08
CA SER A 181 8.31 -3.42 -15.83
C SER A 181 8.57 -3.04 -17.29
N PRO A 182 9.38 -3.81 -18.02
CA PRO A 182 9.61 -3.59 -19.45
C PRO A 182 8.30 -3.57 -20.26
N ASP A 183 7.30 -4.34 -19.83
CA ASP A 183 6.04 -4.55 -20.53
C ASP A 183 5.14 -3.32 -20.55
N PHE A 184 5.22 -2.46 -19.52
CA PHE A 184 4.40 -1.25 -19.39
C PHE A 184 5.16 0.03 -19.74
N ARG A 185 6.27 -0.11 -20.48
CA ARG A 185 7.10 1.02 -20.89
C ARG A 185 6.42 1.77 -22.03
N PHE A 186 6.00 3.01 -21.78
CA PHE A 186 5.69 3.93 -22.87
C PHE A 186 6.97 4.16 -23.68
N HIS A 187 7.02 3.56 -24.87
CA HIS A 187 8.02 3.91 -25.86
C HIS A 187 7.56 5.26 -26.40
N GLY A 188 8.11 6.34 -25.86
CA GLY A 188 7.87 7.67 -26.40
C GLY A 188 8.16 7.61 -27.89
N THR A 189 7.14 7.82 -28.72
CA THR A 189 7.35 8.14 -30.13
C THR A 189 8.02 9.49 -30.13
N GLY A 190 9.35 9.49 -30.21
CA GLY A 190 10.09 10.70 -30.49
C GLY A 190 9.71 11.19 -31.88
N GLN A 191 8.76 12.13 -31.93
CA GLN A 191 8.63 13.19 -32.92
C GLN A 191 8.06 14.43 -32.24
#